data_AF-X0VU50-F1
#
_entry.id   AF-X0VU50-F1
#
_cell.length_a   1.000
_cell.length_b   1.000
_cell.length_c   1.000
_cell.angle_alpha   90.00
_cell.angle_beta   90.00
_cell.angle_gamma   90.00
#
_symmetry.space_group_name_H-M   'P 1'
#
loop_
_entity.id
_entity.type
_entity.pdbx_description
1 polymer ?
#
loop_
_entity_poly.entity_id
_entity_poly.type
_entity_poly.pdbx_seq_one_letter_code
_entity_poly.pdbx_strand_id
1 'polypeptide(L)'
;KIHLNSAYEIITAYGSFHGRTLAMTAATGQEKFQQPYTPLPDGFINVEYNNIEAIKRATNEKTCGIMLEPIQGEGGVNVPDENYLKKVEDWCHEKGILFILDEIQTGIGRTGTLFAYEQCNVEPDIMTLAKGLGSGIPIGAFLAKEKASVFAPGEHGTTFGGNPLVCAAAYATMKYIIDNDIPEKVKQTGTYFMAKLQSLKQQFTFVTEVRGKGLLLAMEFDHEIAQKVVAACLDKGLLINKVKSDAIRFMPPLIIT
;
A
#
# COMPACT_ATOMS: atom_id res chain seq x y z
N LYS A 1 -7.94 -5.88 -24.50
CA LYS A 1 -8.85 -5.05 -25.32
C LYS A 1 -8.69 -3.61 -24.84
N ILE A 2 -8.57 -2.63 -25.73
CA ILE A 2 -8.36 -1.22 -25.31
C ILE A 2 -9.62 -0.64 -24.66
N HIS A 3 -10.81 -1.10 -25.08
CA HIS A 3 -12.08 -0.70 -24.49
C HIS A 3 -12.93 -1.93 -24.14
N LEU A 4 -13.48 -1.94 -22.92
CA LEU A 4 -14.39 -2.96 -22.39
C LEU A 4 -15.81 -2.42 -22.34
N ASN A 5 -16.41 -2.11 -23.51
CA ASN A 5 -17.80 -1.62 -23.60
C ASN A 5 -18.13 -0.43 -22.66
N SER A 6 -17.19 0.52 -22.52
CA SER A 6 -17.31 1.68 -21.61
C SER A 6 -17.33 1.34 -20.12
N ALA A 7 -16.81 0.18 -19.71
CA ALA A 7 -16.52 -0.15 -18.32
C ALA A 7 -15.67 0.94 -17.65
N TYR A 8 -16.04 1.29 -16.42
CA TYR A 8 -15.44 2.39 -15.65
C TYR A 8 -15.29 2.06 -14.16
N GLU A 9 -15.84 0.94 -13.68
CA GLU A 9 -15.79 0.56 -12.28
C GLU A 9 -14.42 -0.06 -11.96
N ILE A 10 -13.84 0.37 -10.83
CA ILE A 10 -12.63 -0.20 -10.25
C ILE A 10 -12.99 -0.82 -8.91
N ILE A 11 -12.70 -2.11 -8.76
CA ILE A 11 -12.86 -2.80 -7.48
C ILE A 11 -11.67 -2.45 -6.59
N THR A 12 -11.95 -2.04 -5.36
CA THR A 12 -10.98 -1.74 -4.30
C THR A 12 -11.38 -2.49 -3.04
N ALA A 13 -10.58 -2.43 -1.97
CA ALA A 13 -10.85 -3.19 -0.75
C ALA A 13 -11.21 -2.29 0.45
N TYR A 14 -12.06 -2.78 1.35
CA TYR A 14 -12.25 -2.21 2.67
C TYR A 14 -10.95 -2.21 3.47
N GLY A 15 -10.73 -1.18 4.28
CA GLY A 15 -9.48 -0.95 5.01
C GLY A 15 -8.36 -0.31 4.19
N SER A 16 -8.55 -0.13 2.88
CA SER A 16 -7.54 0.49 2.00
C SER A 16 -7.36 1.99 2.25
N PHE A 17 -6.27 2.56 1.71
CA PHE A 17 -6.09 4.01 1.62
C PHE A 17 -5.34 4.41 0.35
N HIS A 18 -6.04 5.06 -0.59
CA HIS A 18 -5.53 5.44 -1.91
C HIS A 18 -5.40 6.96 -2.12
N GLY A 19 -5.73 7.75 -1.10
CA GLY A 19 -5.58 9.21 -1.12
C GLY A 19 -6.79 9.94 -0.57
N ARG A 20 -6.80 11.26 -0.77
CA ARG A 20 -7.83 12.16 -0.22
C ARG A 20 -8.43 13.13 -1.25
N THR A 21 -8.10 12.98 -2.53
CA THR A 21 -8.88 13.66 -3.58
C THR A 21 -10.25 12.99 -3.67
N LEU A 22 -11.28 13.69 -4.16
CA LEU A 22 -12.67 13.20 -4.09
C LEU A 22 -12.83 11.78 -4.67
N ALA A 23 -12.24 11.50 -5.84
CA ALA A 23 -12.25 10.17 -6.44
C ALA A 23 -11.43 9.14 -5.62
N MET A 24 -10.27 9.52 -5.09
CA MET A 24 -9.46 8.60 -4.27
C MET A 24 -10.06 8.35 -2.89
N THR A 25 -10.88 9.27 -2.37
CA THR A 25 -11.70 9.05 -1.19
C THR A 25 -12.78 8.00 -1.47
N ALA A 26 -13.38 7.97 -2.66
CA ALA A 26 -14.29 6.89 -3.07
C ALA A 26 -13.57 5.54 -3.20
N ALA A 27 -12.36 5.54 -3.77
CA ALA A 27 -11.50 4.35 -3.83
C ALA A 27 -11.05 3.86 -2.43
N THR A 28 -10.85 4.78 -1.48
CA THR A 28 -10.41 4.50 -0.10
C THR A 28 -11.55 3.84 0.68
N GLY A 29 -11.45 2.55 0.93
CA GLY A 29 -12.49 1.74 1.60
C GLY A 29 -12.57 1.93 3.11
N GLN A 30 -12.57 3.18 3.59
CA GLN A 30 -12.69 3.53 5.00
C GLN A 30 -13.77 4.59 5.22
N GLU A 31 -14.86 4.18 5.88
CA GLU A 31 -16.05 5.00 6.10
C GLU A 31 -15.74 6.37 6.72
N LYS A 32 -14.84 6.42 7.71
CA LYS A 32 -14.44 7.68 8.37
C LYS A 32 -13.89 8.75 7.41
N PHE A 33 -13.31 8.34 6.28
CA PHE A 33 -12.81 9.26 5.25
C PHE A 33 -13.87 9.58 4.19
N GLN A 34 -14.81 8.65 3.96
CA GLN A 34 -15.89 8.78 2.97
C GLN A 34 -17.06 9.63 3.46
N GLN A 35 -17.49 9.45 4.72
CA GLN A 35 -18.68 10.08 5.31
C GLN A 35 -18.78 11.60 5.07
N PRO A 36 -17.70 12.40 5.22
CA PRO A 36 -17.77 13.84 5.00
C PRO A 36 -18.02 14.27 3.54
N TYR A 37 -17.96 13.36 2.58
CA TYR A 37 -18.01 13.65 1.13
C TYR A 37 -19.13 12.91 0.41
N THR A 38 -20.19 12.52 1.13
CA THR A 38 -21.35 11.85 0.52
C THR A 38 -22.24 12.87 -0.22
N PRO A 39 -22.77 12.55 -1.42
CA PRO A 39 -22.52 11.32 -2.20
C PRO A 39 -21.12 11.30 -2.82
N LEU A 40 -20.51 10.12 -2.84
CA LEU A 40 -19.20 9.89 -3.47
C LEU A 40 -19.34 9.81 -5.01
N PRO A 41 -18.28 10.13 -5.77
CA PRO A 41 -18.24 9.82 -7.20
C PRO A 41 -18.44 8.33 -7.47
N ASP A 42 -19.19 8.02 -8.53
CA ASP A 42 -19.34 6.67 -9.05
C ASP A 42 -18.01 6.10 -9.58
N GLY A 43 -17.97 4.78 -9.79
CA GLY A 43 -16.84 4.09 -10.41
C GLY A 43 -15.91 3.34 -9.45
N PHE A 44 -16.24 3.29 -8.16
CA PHE A 44 -15.51 2.46 -7.19
C PHE A 44 -16.45 1.55 -6.43
N ILE A 45 -16.06 0.27 -6.31
CA ILE A 45 -16.75 -0.72 -5.49
C ILE A 45 -15.76 -1.23 -4.44
N ASN A 46 -16.06 -1.02 -3.15
CA ASN A 46 -15.24 -1.57 -2.07
C ASN A 46 -15.73 -2.98 -1.69
N VAL A 47 -14.83 -3.95 -1.66
CA VAL A 47 -15.10 -5.33 -1.23
C VAL A 47 -14.19 -5.74 -0.06
N GLU A 48 -14.46 -6.88 0.57
CA GLU A 48 -13.61 -7.39 1.64
C GLU A 48 -12.18 -7.67 1.16
N TYR A 49 -11.17 -7.16 1.88
CA TYR A 49 -9.76 -7.42 1.60
C TYR A 49 -9.42 -8.89 1.89
N ASN A 50 -8.43 -9.45 1.18
CA ASN A 50 -8.05 -10.86 1.29
C ASN A 50 -9.19 -11.86 0.97
N ASN A 51 -10.23 -11.43 0.23
CA ASN A 51 -11.35 -12.27 -0.18
C ASN A 51 -11.55 -12.25 -1.71
N ILE A 52 -10.98 -13.24 -2.41
CA ILE A 52 -11.12 -13.37 -3.87
C ILE A 52 -12.57 -13.60 -4.31
N GLU A 53 -13.38 -14.29 -3.51
CA GLU A 53 -14.78 -14.56 -3.87
C GLU A 53 -15.62 -13.29 -3.81
N ALA A 54 -15.31 -12.35 -2.90
CA ALA A 54 -15.93 -11.03 -2.87
C ALA A 54 -15.60 -10.23 -4.15
N ILE A 55 -14.34 -10.28 -4.60
CA ILE A 55 -13.91 -9.69 -5.87
C ILE A 55 -14.66 -10.29 -7.06
N LYS A 56 -14.73 -11.62 -7.16
CA LYS A 56 -15.42 -12.31 -8.26
C LYS A 56 -16.90 -11.95 -8.32
N ARG A 57 -17.57 -11.89 -7.16
CA ARG A 57 -19.00 -11.49 -7.08
C ARG A 57 -19.24 -10.04 -7.49
N ALA A 58 -18.31 -9.13 -7.18
CA ALA A 58 -18.42 -7.72 -7.56
C ALA A 58 -18.06 -7.45 -9.03
N THR A 59 -17.30 -8.36 -9.66
CA THR A 59 -16.89 -8.22 -11.06
C THR A 59 -18.08 -8.38 -11.99
N ASN A 60 -18.37 -7.33 -12.77
CA ASN A 60 -19.49 -7.27 -13.71
C ASN A 60 -19.04 -6.64 -15.06
N GLU A 61 -19.96 -6.42 -15.99
CA GLU A 61 -19.68 -5.87 -17.32
C GLU A 61 -19.13 -4.43 -17.33
N LYS A 62 -19.28 -3.69 -16.24
CA LYS A 62 -18.76 -2.33 -16.05
C LYS A 62 -17.40 -2.32 -15.34
N THR A 63 -16.89 -3.46 -14.87
CA THR A 63 -15.59 -3.54 -14.20
C THR A 63 -14.44 -3.43 -15.21
N CYS A 64 -13.55 -2.46 -15.01
CA CYS A 64 -12.38 -2.23 -15.86
C CYS A 64 -11.05 -2.56 -15.16
N GLY A 65 -11.03 -2.68 -13.83
CA GLY A 65 -9.84 -3.06 -13.11
C GLY A 65 -10.05 -3.33 -11.62
N ILE A 66 -8.99 -3.81 -10.98
CA ILE A 66 -8.92 -4.06 -9.55
C ILE A 66 -7.68 -3.35 -9.02
N MET A 67 -7.86 -2.51 -8.00
CA MET A 67 -6.78 -1.76 -7.34
C MET A 67 -6.66 -2.16 -5.88
N LEU A 68 -5.48 -2.64 -5.50
CA LEU A 68 -5.19 -3.14 -4.16
C LEU A 68 -3.83 -2.63 -3.65
N GLU A 69 -3.66 -2.57 -2.35
CA GLU A 69 -2.33 -2.48 -1.71
C GLU A 69 -1.78 -3.90 -1.53
N PRO A 70 -0.47 -4.18 -1.76
CA PRO A 70 0.11 -5.48 -1.42
C PRO A 70 0.03 -5.83 0.08
N ILE A 71 0.12 -4.79 0.93
CA ILE A 71 -0.11 -4.82 2.37
C ILE A 71 -0.86 -3.53 2.69
N GLN A 72 -2.05 -3.60 3.29
CA GLN A 72 -2.79 -2.39 3.65
C GLN A 72 -2.09 -1.67 4.81
N GLY A 73 -1.46 -0.55 4.50
CA GLY A 73 -0.64 0.18 5.46
C GLY A 73 -1.48 0.90 6.51
N GLU A 74 -2.40 1.76 6.06
CA GLU A 74 -3.32 2.51 6.93
C GLU A 74 -4.43 1.63 7.52
N GLY A 75 -4.76 0.52 6.84
CA GLY A 75 -5.77 -0.44 7.31
C GLY A 75 -5.36 -1.24 8.53
N GLY A 76 -4.13 -1.08 9.03
CA GLY A 76 -3.59 -1.80 10.17
C GLY A 76 -2.38 -2.68 9.88
N VAL A 77 -1.65 -2.45 8.78
CA VAL A 77 -0.58 -3.35 8.31
C VAL A 77 -1.13 -4.75 8.06
N ASN A 78 -2.23 -4.84 7.30
CA ASN A 78 -2.88 -6.11 7.01
C ASN A 78 -2.11 -6.82 5.90
N VAL A 79 -1.42 -7.90 6.24
CA VAL A 79 -0.71 -8.76 5.29
C VAL A 79 -1.73 -9.79 4.76
N PRO A 80 -1.95 -9.88 3.44
CA PRO A 80 -2.90 -10.85 2.89
C PRO A 80 -2.29 -12.27 2.88
N ASP A 81 -3.12 -13.26 2.56
CA ASP A 81 -2.68 -14.64 2.38
C ASP A 81 -1.69 -14.74 1.21
N GLU A 82 -0.74 -15.69 1.30
CA GLU A 82 0.40 -15.85 0.38
C GLU A 82 0.03 -15.84 -1.11
N ASN A 83 -1.15 -16.37 -1.46
CA ASN A 83 -1.61 -16.49 -2.85
C ASN A 83 -2.77 -15.54 -3.21
N TYR A 84 -3.16 -14.63 -2.32
CA TYR A 84 -4.31 -13.74 -2.57
C TYR A 84 -4.10 -12.88 -3.82
N LEU A 85 -2.99 -12.12 -3.87
CA LEU A 85 -2.71 -11.25 -5.02
C LEU A 85 -2.54 -12.05 -6.31
N LYS A 86 -1.97 -13.25 -6.25
CA LYS A 86 -1.84 -14.13 -7.42
C LYS A 86 -3.20 -14.55 -7.96
N LYS A 87 -4.13 -14.94 -7.09
CA LYS A 87 -5.51 -15.26 -7.48
C LYS A 87 -6.23 -14.06 -8.09
N VAL A 88 -5.97 -12.85 -7.59
CA VAL A 88 -6.54 -11.61 -8.15
C VAL A 88 -5.97 -11.29 -9.52
N GLU A 89 -4.65 -11.42 -9.70
CA GLU A 89 -3.99 -11.25 -10.99
C GLU A 89 -4.54 -12.24 -12.03
N ASP A 90 -4.63 -13.53 -11.67
CA ASP A 90 -5.15 -14.56 -12.57
C ASP A 90 -6.61 -14.27 -12.96
N TRP A 91 -7.42 -13.77 -12.03
CA TRP A 91 -8.79 -13.34 -12.32
C TRP A 91 -8.83 -12.12 -13.24
N CYS A 92 -7.96 -11.12 -13.03
CA CYS A 92 -7.86 -9.96 -13.91
C CYS A 92 -7.51 -10.38 -15.33
N HIS A 93 -6.56 -11.31 -15.48
CA HIS A 93 -6.18 -11.88 -16.76
C HIS A 93 -7.33 -12.65 -17.42
N GLU A 94 -8.05 -13.49 -16.66
CA GLU A 94 -9.21 -14.24 -17.17
C GLU A 94 -10.31 -13.31 -17.70
N LYS A 95 -10.58 -12.20 -16.99
CA LYS A 95 -11.62 -11.22 -17.37
C LYS A 95 -11.14 -10.18 -18.36
N GLY A 96 -9.83 -10.08 -18.59
CA GLY A 96 -9.22 -9.05 -19.42
C GLY A 96 -9.38 -7.64 -18.85
N ILE A 97 -9.39 -7.51 -17.51
CA ILE A 97 -9.43 -6.25 -16.75
C ILE A 97 -8.03 -5.94 -16.17
N LEU A 98 -7.79 -4.71 -15.75
CA LEU A 98 -6.48 -4.28 -15.24
C LEU A 98 -6.22 -4.73 -13.80
N PHE A 99 -5.02 -5.24 -13.54
CA PHE A 99 -4.52 -5.47 -12.18
C PHE A 99 -3.62 -4.31 -11.74
N ILE A 100 -4.04 -3.56 -10.71
CA ILE A 100 -3.37 -2.34 -10.25
C ILE A 100 -2.87 -2.54 -8.81
N LEU A 101 -1.60 -2.24 -8.56
CA LEU A 101 -1.03 -2.25 -7.20
C LEU A 101 -0.63 -0.85 -6.74
N ASP A 102 -1.20 -0.44 -5.62
CA ASP A 102 -0.75 0.75 -4.87
C ASP A 102 0.44 0.37 -3.99
N GLU A 103 1.64 0.70 -4.47
CA GLU A 103 2.91 0.45 -3.80
C GLU A 103 3.45 1.74 -3.15
N ILE A 104 2.62 2.77 -2.98
CA ILE A 104 3.04 4.05 -2.38
C ILE A 104 3.63 3.81 -0.98
N GLN A 105 3.05 2.92 -0.19
CA GLN A 105 3.55 2.60 1.16
C GLN A 105 4.49 1.39 1.20
N THR A 106 4.27 0.38 0.36
CA THR A 106 4.97 -0.91 0.42
C THR A 106 6.21 -0.98 -0.46
N GLY A 107 6.29 -0.14 -1.49
CA GLY A 107 7.39 -0.15 -2.43
C GLY A 107 8.65 0.54 -1.90
N ILE A 108 9.62 0.72 -2.82
CA ILE A 108 10.88 1.42 -2.58
C ILE A 108 11.65 0.80 -1.41
N GLY A 109 11.76 -0.53 -1.39
CA GLY A 109 12.55 -1.25 -0.38
C GLY A 109 11.85 -1.53 0.94
N ARG A 110 10.67 -0.97 1.21
CA ARG A 110 10.03 -0.98 2.55
C ARG A 110 9.82 -2.39 3.12
N THR A 111 9.48 -3.35 2.27
CA THR A 111 9.16 -4.73 2.69
C THR A 111 10.33 -5.70 2.57
N GLY A 112 11.52 -5.25 2.16
CA GLY A 112 12.71 -6.10 1.98
C GLY A 112 12.95 -6.60 0.54
N THR A 113 12.16 -6.14 -0.42
CA THR A 113 12.40 -6.19 -1.87
C THR A 113 12.21 -4.79 -2.45
N LEU A 114 12.63 -4.51 -3.69
CA LEU A 114 12.50 -3.17 -4.23
C LEU A 114 11.02 -2.76 -4.32
N PHE A 115 10.17 -3.66 -4.82
CA PHE A 115 8.71 -3.56 -4.76
C PHE A 115 8.11 -4.77 -4.03
N ALA A 116 7.01 -4.59 -3.32
CA ALA A 116 6.43 -5.68 -2.53
C ALA A 116 5.80 -6.78 -3.41
N TYR A 117 5.34 -6.43 -4.62
CA TYR A 117 4.78 -7.41 -5.57
C TYR A 117 5.76 -8.54 -5.90
N GLU A 118 7.07 -8.28 -5.86
CA GLU A 118 8.12 -9.27 -6.15
C GLU A 118 8.05 -10.47 -5.20
N GLN A 119 7.60 -10.23 -3.96
CA GLN A 119 7.43 -11.27 -2.94
C GLN A 119 6.14 -12.07 -3.12
N CYS A 120 5.24 -11.60 -3.97
CA CYS A 120 3.95 -12.22 -4.25
C CYS A 120 3.95 -12.95 -5.60
N ASN A 121 5.07 -12.91 -6.35
CA ASN A 121 5.22 -13.53 -7.66
C ASN A 121 4.08 -13.16 -8.64
N VAL A 122 3.70 -11.88 -8.61
CA VAL A 122 2.75 -11.24 -9.52
C VAL A 122 3.44 -10.08 -10.22
N GLU A 123 2.88 -9.55 -11.29
CA GLU A 123 3.40 -8.36 -11.95
C GLU A 123 2.23 -7.46 -12.42
N PRO A 124 1.94 -6.35 -11.71
CA PRO A 124 0.77 -5.53 -12.00
C PRO A 124 0.82 -4.90 -13.38
N ASP A 125 -0.35 -4.63 -13.94
CA ASP A 125 -0.48 -3.87 -15.18
C ASP A 125 -0.14 -2.40 -14.98
N ILE A 126 -0.49 -1.87 -13.80
CA ILE A 126 -0.20 -0.52 -13.35
C ILE A 126 0.26 -0.58 -11.89
N MET A 127 1.33 0.13 -11.54
CA MET A 127 1.68 0.38 -10.14
C MET A 127 1.85 1.87 -9.85
N THR A 128 1.58 2.27 -8.62
CA THR A 128 1.80 3.64 -8.15
C THR A 128 2.86 3.68 -7.06
N LEU A 129 3.72 4.71 -7.10
CA LEU A 129 4.87 4.91 -6.21
C LEU A 129 4.89 6.35 -5.72
N ALA A 130 5.25 6.57 -4.46
CA ALA A 130 5.54 7.89 -3.88
C ALA A 130 6.36 7.70 -2.60
N LYS A 131 6.16 8.52 -1.57
CA LYS A 131 6.76 8.42 -0.22
C LYS A 131 8.27 8.12 -0.26
N GLY A 132 8.64 6.85 -0.13
CA GLY A 132 10.03 6.38 -0.17
C GLY A 132 10.77 6.85 -1.43
N LEU A 133 10.07 7.00 -2.56
CA LEU A 133 10.64 7.41 -3.86
C LEU A 133 11.41 8.72 -3.77
N GLY A 134 10.89 9.70 -3.04
CA GLY A 134 11.51 11.03 -2.92
C GLY A 134 12.33 11.24 -1.65
N SER A 135 12.38 10.25 -0.74
CA SER A 135 13.03 10.38 0.58
C SER A 135 12.69 11.69 1.32
N GLY A 136 11.43 12.15 1.23
CA GLY A 136 10.95 13.40 1.84
C GLY A 136 10.63 14.50 0.84
N ILE A 137 11.10 14.42 -0.40
CA ILE A 137 10.72 15.35 -1.47
C ILE A 137 9.39 14.89 -2.13
N PRO A 138 8.41 15.79 -2.35
CA PRO A 138 7.14 15.42 -2.97
C PRO A 138 7.30 14.99 -4.44
N ILE A 139 7.21 13.69 -4.68
CA ILE A 139 7.17 13.08 -6.00
C ILE A 139 6.31 11.82 -5.95
N GLY A 140 5.51 11.62 -6.99
CA GLY A 140 4.82 10.37 -7.27
C GLY A 140 5.08 9.93 -8.69
N ALA A 141 4.95 8.63 -8.94
CA ALA A 141 5.03 8.02 -10.25
C ALA A 141 3.93 6.98 -10.38
N PHE A 142 3.39 6.82 -11.58
CA PHE A 142 2.64 5.62 -11.96
C PHE A 142 3.39 4.97 -13.12
N LEU A 143 3.53 3.66 -13.06
CA LEU A 143 4.19 2.85 -14.07
C LEU A 143 3.12 1.95 -14.67
N ALA A 144 3.14 1.78 -15.98
CA ALA A 144 2.18 0.96 -16.70
C ALA A 144 2.90 0.09 -17.74
N LYS A 145 2.42 -1.14 -17.93
CA LYS A 145 2.81 -1.96 -19.08
C LYS A 145 2.33 -1.31 -20.38
N GLU A 146 3.00 -1.57 -21.49
CA GLU A 146 2.64 -1.01 -22.81
C GLU A 146 1.14 -1.18 -23.13
N LYS A 147 0.58 -2.36 -22.83
CA LYS A 147 -0.86 -2.66 -23.05
C LYS A 147 -1.83 -1.76 -22.25
N ALA A 148 -1.36 -1.11 -21.18
CA ALA A 148 -2.12 -0.21 -20.33
C ALA A 148 -1.70 1.27 -20.51
N SER A 149 -0.67 1.55 -21.30
CA SER A 149 -0.19 2.90 -21.62
C SER A 149 -1.01 3.51 -22.76
N VAL A 150 -2.24 3.92 -22.46
CA VAL A 150 -3.22 4.35 -23.47
C VAL A 150 -3.36 5.87 -23.62
N PHE A 151 -2.72 6.66 -22.75
CA PHE A 151 -2.88 8.12 -22.79
C PHE A 151 -2.29 8.76 -24.04
N ALA A 152 -3.06 9.66 -24.65
CA ALA A 152 -2.62 10.56 -25.71
C ALA A 152 -2.15 11.92 -25.16
N PRO A 153 -1.32 12.67 -25.92
CA PRO A 153 -0.91 14.02 -25.52
C PRO A 153 -2.11 14.93 -25.19
N GLY A 154 -2.14 15.46 -23.97
CA GLY A 154 -3.20 16.37 -23.49
C GLY A 154 -4.25 15.73 -22.57
N GLU A 155 -4.28 14.40 -22.42
CA GLU A 155 -5.29 13.71 -21.59
C GLU A 155 -4.97 13.75 -20.08
N HIS A 156 -3.70 13.87 -19.72
CA HIS A 156 -3.26 14.03 -18.34
C HIS A 156 -2.07 15.00 -18.26
N GLY A 157 -1.93 15.72 -17.15
CA GLY A 157 -0.87 16.71 -16.99
C GLY A 157 -0.73 17.24 -15.57
N THR A 158 0.43 17.80 -15.27
CA THR A 158 0.75 18.39 -13.97
C THR A 158 1.86 19.42 -14.13
N THR A 159 1.72 20.59 -13.49
CA THR A 159 2.71 21.68 -13.59
C THR A 159 4.04 21.31 -12.91
N PHE A 160 3.97 20.62 -11.77
CA PHE A 160 5.15 20.29 -10.97
C PHE A 160 5.62 18.85 -11.14
N GLY A 161 4.81 17.95 -11.71
CA GLY A 161 5.22 16.56 -11.89
C GLY A 161 6.34 16.44 -12.92
N GLY A 162 7.33 15.59 -12.63
CA GLY A 162 8.46 15.35 -13.52
C GLY A 162 9.47 16.51 -13.62
N ASN A 163 9.39 17.53 -12.76
CA ASN A 163 10.36 18.62 -12.81
C ASN A 163 11.79 18.12 -12.45
N PRO A 164 12.85 18.75 -13.01
CA PRO A 164 14.21 18.23 -12.84
C PRO A 164 14.70 18.12 -11.39
N LEU A 165 14.26 19.01 -10.50
CA LEU A 165 14.68 19.00 -9.09
C LEU A 165 14.15 17.77 -8.36
N VAL A 166 12.86 17.49 -8.47
CA VAL A 166 12.25 16.33 -7.78
C VAL A 166 12.70 15.02 -8.42
N CYS A 167 12.92 14.99 -9.74
CA CYS A 167 13.48 13.83 -10.43
C CYS A 167 14.93 13.56 -10.03
N ALA A 168 15.76 14.58 -9.85
CA ALA A 168 17.14 14.41 -9.37
C ALA A 168 17.18 13.83 -7.95
N ALA A 169 16.30 14.31 -7.06
CA ALA A 169 16.16 13.76 -5.70
C ALA A 169 15.73 12.29 -5.73
N ALA A 170 14.68 11.96 -6.50
CA ALA A 170 14.22 10.57 -6.64
C ALA A 170 15.27 9.65 -7.27
N TYR A 171 16.00 10.14 -8.28
CA TYR A 171 17.11 9.41 -8.87
C TYR A 171 18.20 9.11 -7.84
N ALA A 172 18.61 10.10 -7.04
CA ALA A 172 19.62 9.90 -6.00
C ALA A 172 19.14 8.89 -4.94
N THR A 173 17.88 8.96 -4.52
CA THR A 173 17.25 7.99 -3.62
C THR A 173 17.28 6.57 -4.21
N MET A 174 16.77 6.38 -5.42
CA MET A 174 16.68 5.07 -6.05
C MET A 174 18.06 4.49 -6.32
N LYS A 175 19.00 5.30 -6.81
CA LYS A 175 20.39 4.91 -7.02
C LYS A 175 21.02 4.42 -5.72
N TYR A 176 20.87 5.18 -4.62
CA TYR A 176 21.41 4.76 -3.33
C TYR A 176 20.78 3.44 -2.85
N ILE A 177 19.47 3.29 -2.97
CA ILE A 177 18.73 2.08 -2.57
C ILE A 177 19.24 0.85 -3.31
N ILE A 178 19.43 0.97 -4.63
CA ILE A 178 19.87 -0.13 -5.50
C ILE A 178 21.36 -0.43 -5.30
N ASP A 179 22.23 0.59 -5.37
CA ASP A 179 23.69 0.41 -5.30
C ASP A 179 24.16 -0.16 -3.94
N ASN A 180 23.38 0.07 -2.87
CA ASN A 180 23.73 -0.36 -1.51
C ASN A 180 22.90 -1.53 -1.00
N ASP A 181 22.09 -2.15 -1.88
CA ASP A 181 21.16 -3.23 -1.56
C ASP A 181 20.39 -2.98 -0.25
N ILE A 182 19.76 -1.81 -0.18
CA ILE A 182 18.95 -1.42 0.98
C ILE A 182 17.81 -2.42 1.25
N PRO A 183 17.13 -3.01 0.24
CA PRO A 183 16.12 -4.04 0.50
C PRO A 183 16.66 -5.24 1.31
N GLU A 184 17.87 -5.74 1.01
CA GLU A 184 18.46 -6.83 1.81
C GLU A 184 18.74 -6.39 3.25
N LYS A 185 19.23 -5.16 3.47
CA LYS A 185 19.38 -4.62 4.84
C LYS A 185 18.04 -4.53 5.57
N VAL A 186 16.99 -4.08 4.89
CA VAL A 186 15.62 -4.01 5.42
C VAL A 186 15.12 -5.40 5.82
N LYS A 187 15.44 -6.44 5.05
CA LYS A 187 15.08 -7.83 5.37
C LYS A 187 15.77 -8.31 6.65
N GLN A 188 17.06 -8.02 6.80
CA GLN A 188 17.86 -8.39 7.98
C GLN A 188 17.37 -7.65 9.24
N THR A 189 17.33 -6.32 9.19
CA THR A 189 16.87 -5.49 10.33
C THR A 189 15.40 -5.72 10.65
N GLY A 190 14.56 -5.93 9.63
CA GLY A 190 13.15 -6.27 9.80
C GLY A 190 12.96 -7.61 10.52
N THR A 191 13.76 -8.62 10.21
CA THR A 191 13.75 -9.92 10.88
C THR A 191 14.13 -9.78 12.36
N TYR A 192 15.18 -9.02 12.65
CA TYR A 192 15.55 -8.68 14.04
C TYR A 192 14.40 -7.96 14.77
N PHE A 193 13.82 -6.93 14.15
CA PHE A 193 12.77 -6.13 14.76
C PHE A 193 11.51 -6.97 15.03
N MET A 194 11.09 -7.78 14.05
CA MET A 194 9.98 -8.73 14.20
C MET A 194 10.23 -9.68 15.38
N ALA A 195 11.42 -10.27 15.50
CA ALA A 195 11.75 -11.17 16.61
C ALA A 195 11.67 -10.47 17.99
N LYS A 196 12.07 -9.20 18.08
CA LYS A 196 11.94 -8.40 19.31
C LYS A 196 10.48 -8.09 19.64
N LEU A 197 9.67 -7.73 18.66
CA LEU A 197 8.23 -7.52 18.86
C LEU A 197 7.52 -8.83 19.27
N GLN A 198 7.89 -9.96 18.68
CA GLN A 198 7.36 -11.28 19.07
C GLN A 198 7.76 -11.65 20.51
N SER A 199 8.97 -11.27 20.95
CA SER A 199 9.38 -11.46 22.35
C SER A 199 8.51 -10.65 23.32
N LEU A 200 8.14 -9.41 22.94
CA LEU A 200 7.19 -8.60 23.73
C LEU A 200 5.80 -9.24 23.75
N LYS A 201 5.32 -9.79 22.63
CA LYS A 201 4.06 -10.54 22.58
C LYS A 201 4.06 -11.73 23.55
N GLN A 202 5.16 -12.47 23.64
CA GLN A 202 5.27 -13.60 24.59
C GLN A 202 5.29 -13.12 26.06
N GLN A 203 5.82 -11.93 26.31
CA GLN A 203 5.89 -11.36 27.65
C GLN A 203 4.56 -10.74 28.12
N PHE A 204 3.81 -10.13 27.21
CA PHE A 204 2.62 -9.34 27.52
C PHE A 204 1.37 -9.96 26.88
N THR A 205 0.51 -10.57 27.69
CA THR A 205 -0.70 -11.27 27.22
C THR A 205 -1.72 -10.38 26.51
N PHE A 206 -1.69 -9.08 26.77
CA PHE A 206 -2.56 -8.10 26.11
C PHE A 206 -2.12 -7.76 24.68
N VAL A 207 -0.96 -8.26 24.23
CA VAL A 207 -0.50 -8.16 22.83
C VAL A 207 -1.02 -9.37 22.06
N THR A 208 -1.96 -9.16 21.14
CA THR A 208 -2.65 -10.23 20.42
C THR A 208 -1.93 -10.63 19.15
N GLU A 209 -1.34 -9.68 18.44
CA GLU A 209 -0.68 -9.92 17.17
C GLU A 209 0.54 -9.03 16.94
N VAL A 210 1.54 -9.58 16.24
CA VAL A 210 2.62 -8.83 15.61
C VAL A 210 2.70 -9.29 14.18
N ARG A 211 2.63 -8.35 13.23
CA ARG A 211 2.52 -8.63 11.79
C ARG A 211 3.25 -7.58 10.95
N GLY A 212 3.38 -7.86 9.66
CA GLY A 212 4.03 -6.98 8.68
C GLY A 212 5.21 -7.64 7.98
N LYS A 213 5.88 -6.87 7.11
CA LYS A 213 7.06 -7.31 6.34
C LYS A 213 8.13 -6.22 6.31
N GLY A 214 9.40 -6.62 6.32
CA GLY A 214 10.54 -5.70 6.33
C GLY A 214 10.44 -4.71 7.50
N LEU A 215 10.44 -3.42 7.17
CA LEU A 215 10.29 -2.32 8.14
C LEU A 215 8.92 -1.63 8.04
N LEU A 216 7.88 -2.38 7.65
CA LEU A 216 6.47 -2.02 7.82
C LEU A 216 5.83 -3.05 8.77
N LEU A 217 5.80 -2.73 10.06
CA LEU A 217 5.39 -3.65 11.12
C LEU A 217 4.27 -3.06 11.97
N ALA A 218 3.43 -3.90 12.55
CA ALA A 218 2.43 -3.51 13.53
C ALA A 218 2.43 -4.45 14.75
N MET A 219 1.96 -3.90 15.86
CA MET A 219 1.63 -4.63 17.08
C MET A 219 0.20 -4.28 17.48
N GLU A 220 -0.62 -5.31 17.67
CA GLU A 220 -2.02 -5.21 18.03
C GLU A 220 -2.25 -5.68 19.47
N PHE A 221 -3.27 -5.09 20.10
CA PHE A 221 -3.62 -5.30 21.49
C PHE A 221 -5.07 -5.82 21.60
N ASP A 222 -5.41 -6.45 22.72
CA ASP A 222 -6.77 -6.96 22.99
C ASP A 222 -7.78 -5.86 23.37
N HIS A 223 -7.34 -4.60 23.50
CA HIS A 223 -8.20 -3.45 23.80
C HIS A 223 -7.60 -2.13 23.29
N GLU A 224 -8.39 -1.05 23.31
CA GLU A 224 -8.02 0.26 22.79
C GLU A 224 -6.98 1.00 23.65
N ILE A 225 -5.70 0.65 23.49
CA ILE A 225 -4.59 1.27 24.23
C ILE A 225 -3.57 1.98 23.35
N ALA A 226 -3.69 1.89 22.02
CA ALA A 226 -2.64 2.34 21.12
C ALA A 226 -2.27 3.81 21.33
N GLN A 227 -3.24 4.68 21.62
CA GLN A 227 -2.97 6.10 21.92
C GLN A 227 -2.12 6.28 23.19
N LYS A 228 -2.37 5.50 24.25
CA LYS A 228 -1.58 5.55 25.49
C LYS A 228 -0.16 5.05 25.25
N VAL A 229 -0.01 4.00 24.45
CA VAL A 229 1.31 3.45 24.07
C VAL A 229 2.10 4.47 23.25
N VAL A 230 1.47 5.13 22.27
CA VAL A 230 2.10 6.20 21.49
C VAL A 230 2.56 7.36 22.38
N ALA A 231 1.71 7.82 23.30
CA ALA A 231 2.07 8.88 24.24
C ALA A 231 3.27 8.47 25.13
N ALA A 232 3.22 7.27 25.70
CA ALA A 232 4.32 6.76 26.54
C ALA A 232 5.64 6.54 25.76
N CYS A 233 5.56 6.19 24.47
CA CYS A 233 6.75 6.12 23.61
C CYS A 233 7.31 7.52 23.34
N LEU A 234 6.45 8.50 23.04
CA LEU A 234 6.83 9.88 22.81
C LEU A 234 7.52 10.49 24.04
N ASP A 235 6.98 10.26 25.24
CA ASP A 235 7.58 10.71 26.51
C ASP A 235 8.98 10.13 26.74
N LYS A 236 9.29 8.99 26.12
CA LYS A 236 10.59 8.32 26.15
C LYS A 236 11.46 8.61 24.91
N GLY A 237 11.03 9.51 24.03
CA GLY A 237 11.77 9.91 22.82
C GLY A 237 11.61 8.98 21.61
N LEU A 238 10.62 8.08 21.61
CA LEU A 238 10.32 7.19 20.49
C LEU A 238 9.05 7.65 19.75
N LEU A 239 9.21 8.04 18.49
CA LEU A 239 8.10 8.41 17.61
C LEU A 239 7.54 7.19 16.89
N ILE A 240 6.26 6.86 17.15
CA ILE A 240 5.52 5.79 16.51
C ILE A 240 4.11 6.26 16.13
N ASN A 241 3.46 5.54 15.22
CA ASN A 241 2.12 5.89 14.75
C ASN A 241 1.04 4.98 15.35
N LYS A 242 -0.10 5.56 15.72
CA LYS A 242 -1.34 4.82 15.99
C LYS A 242 -2.02 4.51 14.66
N VAL A 243 -2.11 3.24 14.27
CA VAL A 243 -2.76 2.84 13.01
C VAL A 243 -4.23 2.48 13.22
N LYS A 244 -4.57 1.88 14.37
CA LYS A 244 -5.94 1.63 14.84
C LYS A 244 -6.07 2.03 16.31
N SER A 245 -7.28 1.99 16.88
CA SER A 245 -7.46 2.26 18.33
C SER A 245 -6.73 1.24 19.21
N ASP A 246 -6.54 0.03 18.69
CA ASP A 246 -5.94 -1.16 19.31
C ASP A 246 -4.61 -1.59 18.65
N ALA A 247 -4.05 -0.82 17.71
CA ALA A 247 -2.78 -1.18 17.08
C ALA A 247 -1.86 0.01 16.82
N ILE A 248 -0.56 -0.21 17.03
CA ILE A 248 0.53 0.71 16.67
C ILE A 248 1.30 0.19 15.46
N ARG A 249 1.87 1.12 14.69
CA ARG A 249 2.66 0.84 13.48
C ARG A 249 4.07 1.41 13.61
N PHE A 250 5.04 0.62 13.15
CA PHE A 250 6.46 0.95 13.07
C PHE A 250 6.87 1.06 11.61
N MET A 251 7.46 2.21 11.25
CA MET A 251 7.99 2.50 9.91
C MET A 251 9.27 3.34 9.99
N PRO A 252 10.36 2.82 10.59
CA PRO A 252 11.60 3.58 10.71
C PRO A 252 12.24 3.86 9.34
N PRO A 253 13.26 4.74 9.27
CA PRO A 253 14.10 4.86 8.09
C PRO A 253 14.68 3.50 7.68
N LEU A 254 14.81 3.25 6.37
CA LEU A 254 15.33 1.97 5.86
C LEU A 254 16.79 1.70 6.21
N ILE A 255 17.50 2.75 6.63
CA ILE A 255 18.93 2.74 7.00
C ILE A 255 19.17 2.65 8.51
N ILE A 256 18.13 2.36 9.31
CA ILE A 256 18.26 2.23 10.76
C ILE A 256 19.22 1.07 11.12
N THR A 257 20.11 1.31 12.07
CA THR A 257 21.17 0.40 12.53
C THR A 257 20.80 -0.32 13.82
#